data_AF-A0A9E6DZX9-F1
#
_entry.id   AF-A0A9E6DZX9-F1
#
_cell.length_a   1.000
_cell.length_b   1.000
_cell.length_c   1.000
_cell.angle_alpha   90.00
_cell.angle_beta   90.00
_cell.angle_gamma   90.00
#
_symmetry.space_group_name_H-M   'P 1'
#
loop_
_entity.id
_entity.type
_entity.pdbx_description
1 polymer ?
#
loop_
_entity_poly.entity_id
_entity_poly.type
_entity_poly.pdbx_seq_one_letter_code
_entity_poly.pdbx_strand_id
1 'polypeptide(L)'
;MLGAARETISGALNPLKTLTTAKKLAAAISKSSTLKLGKFAKESIPARGKTRSFRKGERDKMNEIGKESGCYICGSKEAGTKSGNFILDHQPANALTPSGGSQRLFPHCKTCSGKQAGEVTQVKRKLKED
;
A
#
# COMPACT_ATOMS: atom_id res chain seq x y z
N MET A 1 24.18 -23.51 -41.37
CA MET A 1 23.68 -24.15 -40.14
C MET A 1 23.53 -23.06 -39.08
N LEU A 2 22.29 -22.59 -38.84
CA LEU A 2 21.97 -21.54 -37.86
C LEU A 2 22.17 -22.06 -36.43
N GLY A 3 22.96 -21.36 -35.62
CA GLY A 3 23.01 -21.53 -34.16
C GLY A 3 22.03 -20.58 -33.50
N ALA A 4 20.88 -21.08 -33.04
CA ALA A 4 19.90 -20.29 -32.31
C ALA A 4 20.28 -20.20 -30.82
N ALA A 5 20.47 -18.97 -30.33
CA ALA A 5 20.51 -18.66 -28.91
C ALA A 5 19.16 -18.99 -28.27
N ARG A 6 19.16 -19.79 -27.20
CA ARG A 6 17.98 -20.00 -26.36
C ARG A 6 18.13 -19.18 -25.08
N GLU A 7 17.52 -18.01 -25.08
CA GLU A 7 17.19 -17.28 -23.86
C GLU A 7 16.15 -18.07 -23.07
N THR A 8 16.49 -18.49 -21.85
CA THR A 8 15.53 -19.08 -20.92
C THR A 8 14.80 -17.99 -20.16
N ILE A 9 13.63 -17.60 -20.67
CA ILE A 9 12.62 -16.90 -19.88
C ILE A 9 11.97 -17.95 -18.97
N SER A 10 12.38 -18.01 -17.70
CA SER A 10 11.61 -18.72 -16.67
C SER A 10 11.51 -17.86 -15.41
N GLY A 11 10.59 -16.90 -15.47
CA GLY A 11 10.14 -16.08 -14.35
C GLY A 11 8.67 -16.31 -14.01
N ALA A 12 8.14 -17.52 -14.25
CA ALA A 12 6.76 -17.85 -13.88
C ALA A 12 6.68 -17.99 -12.35
N LEU A 13 6.14 -16.95 -11.69
CA LEU A 13 5.82 -16.98 -10.26
C LEU A 13 4.88 -18.17 -9.97
N ASN A 14 5.26 -19.03 -9.03
CA ASN A 14 4.50 -20.22 -8.68
C ASN A 14 3.16 -19.83 -8.00
N PRO A 15 2.00 -20.15 -8.60
CA PRO A 15 0.69 -19.69 -8.12
C PRO A 15 0.35 -20.22 -6.72
N LEU A 16 0.85 -21.41 -6.34
CA LEU A 16 0.63 -21.95 -4.99
C LEU A 16 1.31 -21.11 -3.89
N LYS A 17 2.52 -20.60 -4.15
CA LYS A 17 3.24 -19.73 -3.20
C LYS A 17 2.52 -18.40 -3.02
N THR A 18 2.00 -17.80 -4.10
CA THR A 18 1.24 -16.54 -4.02
C THR A 18 -0.07 -16.69 -3.24
N LEU A 19 -0.78 -17.81 -3.39
CA LEU A 19 -2.02 -18.10 -2.65
C LEU A 19 -1.76 -18.31 -1.14
N THR A 20 -0.67 -18.99 -0.78
CA THR A 20 -0.29 -19.18 0.64
C THR A 20 0.14 -17.86 1.28
N THR A 21 0.93 -17.03 0.59
CA THR A 21 1.30 -15.70 1.11
C THR A 21 0.08 -14.79 1.30
N ALA A 22 -0.87 -14.79 0.35
CA ALA A 22 -2.11 -14.00 0.47
C ALA A 22 -2.97 -14.44 1.66
N LYS A 23 -3.10 -15.76 1.88
CA LYS A 23 -3.87 -16.32 3.01
C LYS A 23 -3.21 -16.02 4.35
N LYS A 24 -1.88 -16.10 4.44
CA LYS A 24 -1.11 -15.70 5.64
C LYS A 24 -1.23 -14.20 5.93
N LEU A 25 -1.13 -13.37 4.89
CA LEU A 25 -1.34 -11.93 5.00
C LEU A 25 -2.74 -11.62 5.55
N ALA A 26 -3.78 -12.29 5.02
CA ALA A 26 -5.15 -12.11 5.51
C ALA A 26 -5.31 -12.49 7.00
N ALA A 27 -4.68 -13.58 7.44
CA ALA A 27 -4.70 -14.02 8.83
C ALA A 27 -3.94 -13.08 9.79
N ALA A 28 -2.86 -12.43 9.31
CA ALA A 28 -2.07 -11.51 10.11
C ALA A 28 -2.73 -10.13 10.32
N ILE A 29 -3.79 -9.80 9.55
CA ILE A 29 -4.41 -8.46 9.54
C ILE A 29 -5.73 -8.46 10.33
N SER A 30 -5.75 -7.77 11.48
CA SER A 30 -6.97 -7.60 12.30
C SER A 30 -8.04 -6.72 11.62
N LYS A 31 -9.28 -6.74 12.11
CA LYS A 31 -10.39 -5.90 11.60
C LYS A 31 -10.15 -4.39 11.76
N SER A 32 -9.29 -3.97 12.69
CA SER A 32 -8.95 -2.56 12.99
C SER A 32 -7.57 -2.14 12.46
N SER A 33 -6.98 -2.94 11.58
CA SER A 33 -5.65 -2.70 11.02
C SER A 33 -5.68 -1.59 9.96
N THR A 34 -4.61 -0.81 9.95
CA THR A 34 -4.29 0.20 8.94
C THR A 34 -3.79 -0.39 7.60
N LEU A 35 -3.68 -1.72 7.50
CA LEU A 35 -3.36 -2.45 6.27
C LEU A 35 -4.62 -2.79 5.44
N LYS A 36 -5.80 -2.40 5.93
CA LYS A 36 -7.09 -2.51 5.24
C LYS A 36 -7.69 -1.12 5.08
N LEU A 37 -8.60 -1.00 4.11
CA LEU A 37 -9.41 0.21 3.97
C LEU A 37 -10.24 0.44 5.24
N GLY A 38 -10.07 1.61 5.85
CA GLY A 38 -10.86 2.05 6.99
C GLY A 38 -12.24 2.60 6.58
N LYS A 39 -13.09 2.87 7.58
CA LYS A 39 -14.46 3.38 7.41
C LYS A 39 -14.55 4.69 6.59
N PHE A 40 -13.46 5.46 6.56
CA PHE A 40 -13.39 6.78 5.93
C PHE A 40 -12.72 6.75 4.55
N ALA A 41 -12.43 5.57 4.00
CA ALA A 41 -11.89 5.39 2.65
C ALA A 41 -12.97 5.67 1.57
N LYS A 42 -13.36 6.94 1.39
CA LYS A 42 -14.43 7.34 0.48
C LYS A 42 -13.99 7.47 -0.97
N GLU A 43 -12.85 8.12 -1.21
CA GLU A 43 -12.30 8.32 -2.55
C GLU A 43 -10.79 8.00 -2.57
N SER A 44 -10.26 7.69 -3.76
CA SER A 44 -8.83 7.40 -4.00
C SER A 44 -8.46 7.62 -5.46
N ILE A 45 -7.16 7.79 -5.72
CA ILE A 45 -6.61 7.79 -7.09
C ILE A 45 -5.79 6.51 -7.34
N PRO A 46 -5.63 6.06 -8.60
CA PRO A 46 -4.73 4.95 -8.90
C PRO A 46 -3.28 5.34 -8.58
N ALA A 47 -2.50 4.43 -7.99
CA ALA A 47 -1.07 4.62 -7.81
C ALA A 47 -0.33 4.27 -9.12
N ARG A 48 0.75 5.01 -9.42
CA ARG A 48 1.66 4.71 -10.55
C ARG A 48 2.70 3.63 -10.20
N GLY A 49 2.27 2.60 -9.48
CA GLY A 49 3.14 1.62 -8.83
C GLY A 49 3.64 2.08 -7.46
N LYS A 50 4.73 1.46 -6.96
CA LYS A 50 5.25 1.63 -5.59
C LYS A 50 6.03 2.93 -5.33
N THR A 51 6.04 3.87 -6.26
CA THR A 51 6.86 5.08 -6.13
C THR A 51 6.39 5.96 -4.98
N ARG A 52 7.32 6.65 -4.33
CA ARG A 52 7.02 7.68 -3.31
C ARG A 52 7.28 9.10 -3.82
N SER A 53 7.70 9.24 -5.07
CA SER A 53 7.84 10.52 -5.75
C SER A 53 6.52 10.86 -6.43
N PHE A 54 5.69 11.60 -5.70
CA PHE A 54 4.36 11.99 -6.14
C PHE A 54 4.41 13.31 -6.91
N ARG A 55 3.64 13.38 -7.99
CA ARG A 55 3.40 14.60 -8.75
C ARG A 55 2.57 15.57 -7.91
N LYS A 56 2.69 16.87 -8.23
CA LYS A 56 1.90 17.92 -7.55
C LYS A 56 0.40 17.63 -7.59
N GLY A 57 -0.14 17.28 -8.77
CA GLY A 57 -1.57 16.96 -8.91
C GLY A 57 -2.05 15.76 -8.07
N GLU A 58 -1.20 14.74 -7.86
CA GLU A 58 -1.53 13.62 -6.96
C GLU A 58 -1.65 14.12 -5.51
N ARG A 59 -0.73 14.99 -5.09
CA ARG A 59 -0.75 15.59 -3.75
C ARG A 59 -1.95 16.51 -3.55
N ASP A 60 -2.23 17.36 -4.53
CA ASP A 60 -3.37 18.28 -4.49
C ASP A 60 -4.68 17.49 -4.35
N LYS A 61 -4.88 16.44 -5.17
CA LYS A 61 -6.08 15.61 -5.08
C LYS A 61 -6.17 14.85 -3.76
N MET A 62 -5.07 14.35 -3.20
CA MET A 62 -5.10 13.70 -1.88
C MET A 62 -5.41 14.69 -0.74
N ASN A 63 -4.97 15.95 -0.85
CA ASN A 63 -5.36 16.97 0.10
C ASN A 63 -6.83 17.37 -0.04
N GLU A 64 -7.35 17.44 -1.26
CA GLU A 64 -8.77 17.69 -1.52
C GLU A 64 -9.64 16.60 -0.86
N ILE A 65 -9.38 15.33 -1.17
CA ILE A 65 -10.10 14.20 -0.55
C ILE A 65 -9.92 14.21 0.96
N GLY A 66 -8.71 14.45 1.45
CA GLY A 66 -8.42 14.51 2.88
C GLY A 66 -9.16 15.65 3.61
N LYS A 67 -9.39 16.80 2.97
CA LYS A 67 -10.21 17.88 3.55
C LYS A 67 -11.69 17.51 3.63
N GLU A 68 -12.19 16.75 2.66
CA GLU A 68 -13.58 16.31 2.61
C GLU A 68 -13.84 15.18 3.61
N SER A 69 -13.15 14.05 3.44
CA SER A 69 -13.40 12.80 4.18
C SER A 69 -12.46 12.55 5.35
N GLY A 70 -11.36 13.31 5.45
CA GLY A 70 -10.31 13.05 6.43
C GLY A 70 -9.41 11.87 6.07
N CYS A 71 -8.52 11.53 7.00
CA CYS A 71 -7.71 10.33 7.00
C CYS A 71 -8.57 9.08 6.80
N TYR A 72 -8.25 8.23 5.82
CA TYR A 72 -9.09 7.09 5.45
C TYR A 72 -9.29 6.05 6.57
N ILE A 73 -8.40 6.06 7.57
CA ILE A 73 -8.48 5.19 8.75
C ILE A 73 -9.33 5.80 9.87
N CYS A 74 -9.05 7.03 10.29
CA CYS A 74 -9.63 7.61 11.51
C CYS A 74 -10.55 8.82 11.27
N GLY A 75 -10.67 9.30 10.04
CA GLY A 75 -11.52 10.43 9.67
C GLY A 75 -10.97 11.81 10.04
N SER A 76 -9.78 11.89 10.64
CA SER A 76 -9.17 13.18 11.00
C SER A 76 -8.90 14.02 9.75
N LYS A 77 -9.41 15.26 9.74
CA LYS A 77 -9.16 16.25 8.68
C LYS A 77 -7.80 16.94 8.80
N GLU A 78 -7.07 16.65 9.88
CA GLU A 78 -5.71 17.14 10.10
C GLU A 78 -4.69 16.10 9.65
N ALA A 79 -3.83 16.49 8.71
CA ALA A 79 -2.78 15.59 8.22
C ALA A 79 -1.71 15.30 9.29
N GLY A 80 -1.43 16.25 10.19
CA GLY A 80 -0.40 16.12 11.22
C GLY A 80 1.04 16.05 10.69
N THR A 81 1.28 16.40 9.41
CA THR A 81 2.63 16.58 8.88
C THR A 81 3.05 18.04 9.00
N LYS A 82 4.36 18.31 9.07
CA LYS A 82 4.89 19.70 9.12
C LYS A 82 4.45 20.54 7.91
N SER A 83 4.22 19.90 6.78
CA SER A 83 3.79 20.57 5.53
C SER A 83 2.28 20.82 5.45
N GLY A 84 1.50 20.32 6.40
CA GLY A 84 0.03 20.32 6.33
C GLY A 84 -0.57 19.33 5.32
N ASN A 85 0.24 18.73 4.44
CA ASN A 85 -0.23 17.77 3.45
C ASN A 85 -0.50 16.39 4.04
N PHE A 86 -1.56 15.74 3.55
CA PHE A 86 -1.81 14.33 3.82
C PHE A 86 -0.71 13.45 3.20
N ILE A 87 -0.47 12.30 3.84
CA ILE A 87 0.42 11.27 3.31
C ILE A 87 -0.36 10.47 2.27
N LEU A 88 0.21 10.32 1.08
CA LEU A 88 -0.36 9.52 0.00
C LEU A 88 -0.05 8.05 0.28
N ASP A 89 -0.96 7.41 0.99
CA ASP A 89 -0.79 6.05 1.48
C ASP A 89 -1.15 5.04 0.40
N HIS A 90 -0.26 4.09 0.14
CA HIS A 90 -0.54 3.02 -0.79
C HIS A 90 -1.35 1.93 -0.09
N GLN A 91 -2.48 1.55 -0.69
CA GLN A 91 -3.26 0.39 -0.29
C GLN A 91 -3.35 -0.62 -1.46
N PRO A 92 -2.84 -1.86 -1.29
CA PRO A 92 -2.07 -2.35 -0.13
C PRO A 92 -0.71 -1.64 0.05
N ALA A 93 -0.08 -1.77 1.22
CA ALA A 93 1.21 -1.13 1.49
C ALA A 93 2.34 -1.66 0.58
N ASN A 94 3.26 -0.79 0.15
CA ASN A 94 4.33 -1.12 -0.81
C ASN A 94 5.16 -2.35 -0.43
N ALA A 95 5.47 -2.49 0.87
CA ALA A 95 6.31 -3.55 1.38
C ALA A 95 5.61 -4.92 1.46
N LEU A 96 4.28 -4.94 1.34
CA LEU A 96 3.45 -6.14 1.37
C LEU A 96 2.79 -6.42 0.01
N THR A 97 2.94 -5.51 -0.96
CA THR A 97 2.40 -5.67 -2.30
C THR A 97 3.36 -6.53 -3.14
N PRO A 98 2.89 -7.58 -3.85
CA PRO A 98 3.71 -8.31 -4.82
C PRO A 98 4.25 -7.44 -5.95
N SER A 99 5.24 -7.92 -6.71
CA SER A 99 5.68 -7.20 -7.92
C SER A 99 4.53 -7.11 -8.92
N GLY A 100 4.32 -5.94 -9.53
CA GLY A 100 3.24 -5.69 -10.48
C GLY A 100 1.84 -5.55 -9.88
N GLY A 101 1.68 -5.64 -8.55
CA GLY A 101 0.37 -5.47 -7.90
C GLY A 101 -0.19 -4.05 -8.05
N SER A 102 -1.46 -3.92 -8.42
CA SER A 102 -2.17 -2.63 -8.48
C SER A 102 -2.39 -2.08 -7.07
N GLN A 103 -2.21 -0.77 -6.90
CA GLN A 103 -2.41 -0.07 -5.63
C GLN A 103 -3.22 1.20 -5.85
N ARG A 104 -3.88 1.67 -4.81
CA ARG A 104 -4.56 2.96 -4.78
C ARG A 104 -3.97 3.85 -3.70
N LEU A 105 -4.08 5.17 -3.89
CA LEU A 105 -3.62 6.17 -2.94
C LEU A 105 -4.80 6.75 -2.17
N PHE A 106 -4.66 6.80 -0.85
CA PHE A 106 -5.63 7.37 0.08
C PHE A 106 -4.99 8.46 0.96
N PRO A 107 -5.76 9.46 1.43
CA PRO A 107 -5.26 10.45 2.38
C PRO A 107 -5.04 9.82 3.76
N HIS A 108 -3.83 9.91 4.30
CA HIS A 108 -3.47 9.32 5.57
C HIS A 108 -2.83 10.36 6.50
N CYS A 109 -3.29 10.42 7.75
CA CYS A 109 -2.68 11.30 8.75
C CYS A 109 -1.38 10.69 9.28
N LYS A 110 -0.51 11.54 9.84
CA LYS A 110 0.81 11.16 10.36
C LYS A 110 0.73 10.06 11.43
N THR A 111 -0.25 10.16 12.33
CA THR A 111 -0.44 9.19 13.43
C THR A 111 -0.78 7.79 12.89
N CYS A 112 -1.77 7.69 12.01
CA CYS A 112 -2.17 6.40 11.43
C CYS A 112 -1.10 5.84 10.49
N SER A 113 -0.37 6.70 9.76
CA SER A 113 0.78 6.28 8.95
C SER A 113 1.90 5.66 9.81
N GLY A 114 2.18 6.23 10.99
CA GLY A 114 3.12 5.65 11.96
C GLY A 114 2.67 4.28 12.47
N LYS A 115 1.38 4.15 12.82
CA LYS A 115 0.78 2.85 13.21
C LYS A 115 0.93 1.81 12.09
N GLN A 116 0.67 2.21 10.84
CA GLN A 116 0.81 1.31 9.69
C GLN A 116 2.25 0.83 9.47
N ALA A 117 3.24 1.70 9.64
CA ALA A 117 4.64 1.28 9.55
C ALA A 117 4.97 0.18 10.60
N GLY A 118 4.42 0.29 11.81
CA GLY A 118 4.51 -0.74 12.84
C GLY A 118 3.84 -2.06 12.43
N GLU A 119 2.61 -2.00 11.91
CA GLU A 119 1.87 -3.19 11.43
C GLU A 119 2.59 -3.87 10.27
N VAL A 120 3.08 -3.11 9.27
CA VAL A 120 3.91 -3.64 8.18
C VAL A 120 5.14 -4.37 8.72
N THR A 121 5.82 -3.78 9.72
CA THR A 121 7.01 -4.39 10.32
C THR A 121 6.70 -5.73 10.97
N GLN A 122 5.60 -5.82 11.73
CA GLN A 122 5.16 -7.06 12.35
C GLN A 122 4.80 -8.13 11.33
N VAL A 123 4.04 -7.77 10.29
CA VAL A 123 3.68 -8.71 9.21
C VAL A 123 4.93 -9.23 8.50
N LYS A 124 5.87 -8.34 8.16
CA LYS A 124 7.13 -8.76 7.52
C LYS A 124 7.96 -9.70 8.38
N ARG A 125 7.96 -9.54 9.71
CA ARG A 125 8.65 -10.46 10.61
C ARG A 125 8.02 -11.85 10.58
N LYS A 126 6.70 -11.93 10.73
CA LYS A 126 5.96 -13.21 10.66
C LYS A 126 6.19 -13.93 9.33
N LEU A 127 6.23 -13.19 8.22
CA LEU A 127 6.50 -13.77 6.89
C LEU A 127 7.94 -14.27 6.69
N LYS A 128 8.90 -13.90 7.55
CA LYS A 128 10.29 -14.38 7.50
C LYS A 128 10.55 -15.56 8.43
N GLU A 129 9.74 -15.69 9.47
CA GLU A 129 9.82 -16.77 10.47
C GLU A 129 9.15 -18.07 9.95
N ASP A 130 8.42 -17.98 8.83
CA ASP A 130 7.75 -19.07 8.12
C ASP A 130 8.47 -19.47 6.81
#